data_AF-A0A7U9XJ73-F1
#
_entry.id   AF-A0A7U9XJ73-F1
#
_cell.length_a   1.000
_cell.length_b   1.000
_cell.length_c   1.000
_cell.angle_alpha   90.00
_cell.angle_beta   90.00
_cell.angle_gamma   90.00
#
_symmetry.space_group_name_H-M   'P 1'
#
loop_
_entity.id
_entity.type
_entity.pdbx_description
1 polymer ?
#
loop_
_entity_poly.entity_id
_entity_poly.type
_entity_poly.pdbx_seq_one_letter_code
_entity_poly.pdbx_strand_id
1 'polypeptide(L)'
;MKENEEKNKNSNEINETGNNDTSKQENNNTSKQGETIDKPQINPGNNVSFNKIKNGIQVEDLDNSLINYAGEILNLINSSPESEVVLNFDWTYDEYQTVIKAIENTYFKYAGTVNTSYSAFDGEEYRLQITPTRENFNKNKEMENLIANAVNSCVYQGMSERDAVITINNYICNLITYDESYGDTYSAFTIGRGRCSSYSACVKAMCDYVGIECREIEGQANGSSGWELHAWNQVKIGGAWYYTDACWNDSTNNEYMFSSTLWSNHQI
;
A
#
# COMPACT_ATOMS: atom_id res chain seq x y z
N MET A 1 -31.67 -16.43 47.29
CA MET A 1 -31.78 -15.94 48.67
C MET A 1 -30.38 -15.94 49.25
N LYS A 2 -29.81 -14.92 49.85
CA LYS A 2 -30.17 -13.53 50.19
C LYS A 2 -28.82 -12.92 50.66
N GLU A 3 -28.45 -11.74 50.14
CA GLU A 3 -28.38 -10.47 50.91
C GLU A 3 -27.30 -10.47 52.00
N ASN A 4 -26.28 -9.62 51.86
CA ASN A 4 -26.16 -8.30 52.53
C ASN A 4 -25.38 -8.45 53.86
N GLU A 5 -24.70 -7.48 54.47
CA GLU A 5 -24.69 -6.00 54.47
C GLU A 5 -23.37 -5.66 55.22
N GLU A 6 -22.57 -4.68 54.79
CA GLU A 6 -22.61 -3.28 55.24
C GLU A 6 -22.31 -3.04 56.75
N LYS A 7 -21.27 -2.22 57.02
CA LYS A 7 -21.22 -1.09 57.99
C LYS A 7 -19.76 -0.58 58.08
N ASN A 8 -19.36 0.66 57.75
CA ASN A 8 -19.82 2.04 58.01
C ASN A 8 -19.09 2.72 59.20
N LYS A 9 -18.65 3.96 58.94
CA LYS A 9 -18.39 5.13 59.84
C LYS A 9 -16.99 5.48 60.40
N ASN A 10 -16.53 6.65 59.91
CA ASN A 10 -16.17 7.91 60.59
C ASN A 10 -15.06 7.98 61.65
N SER A 11 -14.15 8.95 61.47
CA SER A 11 -14.08 10.16 62.33
C SER A 11 -13.11 11.24 61.81
N ASN A 12 -13.57 12.50 61.92
CA ASN A 12 -12.87 13.77 61.67
C ASN A 12 -11.73 14.05 62.66
N GLU A 13 -10.78 14.92 62.29
CA GLU A 13 -10.27 15.97 63.19
C GLU A 13 -9.65 17.16 62.42
N ILE A 14 -9.83 18.34 63.01
CA ILE A 14 -9.60 19.71 62.53
C ILE A 14 -8.40 20.31 63.28
N ASN A 15 -7.65 21.25 62.68
CA ASN A 15 -6.97 22.42 63.31
C ASN A 15 -6.39 23.30 62.17
N GLU A 16 -6.87 24.51 61.83
CA GLU A 16 -6.64 25.84 62.47
C GLU A 16 -5.14 26.16 62.73
N THR A 17 -4.49 27.28 62.39
CA THR A 17 -4.83 28.71 62.14
C THR A 17 -3.59 29.43 61.52
N GLY A 18 -3.73 30.65 60.93
CA GLY A 18 -2.56 31.54 60.74
C GLY A 18 -2.57 32.66 59.68
N ASN A 19 -3.34 33.73 59.92
CA ASN A 19 -3.16 35.18 59.61
C ASN A 19 -2.30 35.78 58.46
N ASN A 20 -2.95 36.77 57.82
CA ASN A 20 -2.54 38.16 57.49
C ASN A 20 -1.71 38.55 56.23
N ASP A 21 -2.45 39.10 55.26
CA ASP A 21 -2.51 40.53 54.87
C ASP A 21 -1.45 41.18 53.92
N THR A 22 -2.02 41.97 53.00
CA THR A 22 -1.48 43.06 52.17
C THR A 22 -0.65 42.83 50.89
N SER A 23 -1.36 43.04 49.77
CA SER A 23 -1.00 43.87 48.59
C SER A 23 0.23 43.53 47.73
N LYS A 24 -0.04 43.14 46.47
CA LYS A 24 0.47 43.81 45.25
C LYS A 24 -0.31 43.34 44.03
N GLN A 25 -0.93 44.29 43.33
CA GLN A 25 -1.48 44.11 41.99
C GLN A 25 -0.34 43.96 41.00
N GLU A 26 -0.32 42.87 40.24
CA GLU A 26 0.26 42.85 38.89
C GLU A 26 -0.72 42.14 37.95
N ASN A 27 -1.11 42.87 36.91
CA ASN A 27 -2.00 42.47 35.85
C ASN A 27 -1.30 41.43 34.95
N ASN A 28 -1.79 40.19 34.92
CA ASN A 28 -1.49 39.27 33.83
C ASN A 28 -2.68 39.23 32.87
N ASN A 29 -2.65 40.17 31.93
CA ASN A 29 -3.44 40.18 30.72
C ASN A 29 -2.67 39.38 29.66
N THR A 30 -2.93 38.07 29.55
CA THR A 30 -2.36 37.26 28.47
C THR A 30 -3.33 37.20 27.30
N SER A 31 -3.16 38.16 26.40
CA SER A 31 -3.67 38.10 25.04
C SER A 31 -3.10 36.88 24.32
N LYS A 32 -3.94 35.98 23.82
CA LYS A 32 -3.61 35.16 22.64
C LYS A 32 -4.28 35.78 21.42
N GLN A 33 -3.59 36.76 20.81
CA GLN A 33 -3.56 36.87 19.34
C GLN A 33 -2.85 35.60 18.86
N GLY A 34 -3.26 34.87 17.84
CA GLY A 34 -4.08 35.18 16.68
C GLY A 34 -3.32 34.58 15.51
N GLU A 35 -3.88 33.63 14.78
CA GLU A 35 -3.26 33.18 13.52
C GLU A 35 -4.33 33.03 12.45
N THR A 36 -4.33 34.05 11.61
CA THR A 36 -4.92 34.13 10.28
C THR A 36 -4.18 33.21 9.31
N ILE A 37 -4.94 32.63 8.40
CA ILE A 37 -4.49 31.83 7.27
C ILE A 37 -3.46 32.60 6.42
N ASP A 38 -2.31 31.99 6.14
CA ASP A 38 -1.46 32.38 5.02
C ASP A 38 -0.91 31.15 4.25
N LYS A 39 -0.85 31.28 2.92
CA LYS A 39 -0.56 30.26 1.89
C LYS A 39 0.93 29.90 1.79
N PRO A 40 1.30 28.76 1.16
CA PRO A 40 2.64 28.19 1.23
C PRO A 40 3.69 28.98 0.43
N GLN A 41 4.92 29.01 0.91
CA GLN A 41 6.10 29.41 0.13
C GLN A 41 6.87 28.14 -0.27
N ILE A 42 6.80 27.77 -1.54
CA ILE A 42 7.62 26.73 -2.19
C ILE A 42 8.47 27.43 -3.26
N ASN A 43 9.77 27.11 -3.33
CA ASN A 43 10.54 26.90 -4.57
C ASN A 43 12.05 26.68 -4.30
N PRO A 44 12.83 26.14 -5.24
CA PRO A 44 12.59 24.95 -6.07
C PRO A 44 13.85 24.03 -6.09
N GLY A 45 13.68 22.72 -6.27
CA GLY A 45 14.82 21.84 -6.52
C GLY A 45 14.46 20.37 -6.48
N ASN A 46 14.02 19.85 -7.62
CA ASN A 46 13.74 18.42 -7.83
C ASN A 46 14.99 17.59 -7.52
N ASN A 47 14.91 16.73 -6.50
CA ASN A 47 15.78 15.58 -6.30
C ASN A 47 14.96 14.46 -5.65
N VAL A 48 15.03 13.26 -6.24
CA VAL A 48 14.31 12.05 -5.80
C VAL A 48 14.73 11.70 -4.37
N SER A 49 13.79 11.61 -3.43
CA SER A 49 14.03 11.27 -2.02
C SER A 49 13.63 9.82 -1.74
N PHE A 50 14.58 9.01 -1.24
CA PHE A 50 14.31 7.63 -0.80
C PHE A 50 13.69 7.54 0.59
N ASN A 51 13.26 8.68 1.18
CA ASN A 51 12.58 8.72 2.48
C ASN A 51 11.07 8.98 2.37
N LYS A 52 10.43 8.52 1.28
CA LYS A 52 8.96 8.51 1.15
C LYS A 52 8.35 7.12 0.96
N ILE A 53 9.07 6.04 1.27
CA ILE A 53 8.50 4.69 1.27
C ILE A 53 8.55 4.14 2.68
N LYS A 54 7.55 4.51 3.47
CA LYS A 54 7.14 3.73 4.64
C LYS A 54 5.97 2.88 4.15
N ASN A 55 6.26 1.70 3.61
CA ASN A 55 5.32 0.74 3.00
C ASN A 55 4.57 1.32 1.78
N GLY A 56 4.74 0.71 0.61
CA GLY A 56 4.22 1.25 -0.65
C GLY A 56 2.71 1.48 -0.64
N ILE A 57 2.28 2.74 -0.49
CA ILE A 57 1.44 3.53 -1.43
C ILE A 57 1.18 4.92 -0.81
N GLN A 58 1.16 5.94 -1.68
CA GLN A 58 0.53 7.24 -1.45
C GLN A 58 -0.97 7.03 -1.23
N VAL A 59 -1.37 6.95 0.03
CA VAL A 59 -2.77 7.10 0.44
C VAL A 59 -3.06 8.60 0.48
N GLU A 60 -3.33 9.18 -0.68
CA GLU A 60 -3.84 10.55 -0.72
C GLU A 60 -5.27 10.52 -0.13
N ASP A 61 -5.43 11.23 1.00
CA ASP A 61 -6.68 11.57 1.72
C ASP A 61 -7.36 10.54 2.65
N LEU A 62 -6.64 9.89 3.59
CA LEU A 62 -7.28 9.09 4.66
C LEU A 62 -6.94 9.54 6.10
N ASP A 63 -7.87 9.29 7.02
CA ASP A 63 -7.70 9.50 8.45
C ASP A 63 -6.67 8.51 9.03
N ASN A 64 -5.62 9.02 9.68
CA ASN A 64 -4.55 8.22 10.29
C ASN A 64 -5.05 7.15 11.26
N SER A 65 -6.25 7.30 11.83
CA SER A 65 -6.87 6.30 12.71
C SER A 65 -7.24 5.00 12.00
N LEU A 66 -7.74 5.06 10.76
CA LEU A 66 -8.16 3.87 9.99
C LEU A 66 -6.98 3.03 9.51
N ILE A 67 -5.83 3.66 9.24
CA ILE A 67 -4.59 2.97 8.87
C ILE A 67 -4.05 2.14 10.05
N ASN A 68 -4.19 2.65 11.28
CA ASN A 68 -3.74 1.91 12.47
C ASN A 68 -4.55 0.62 12.69
N TYR A 69 -5.86 0.63 12.41
CA TYR A 69 -6.70 -0.58 12.52
C TYR A 69 -6.24 -1.70 11.58
N ALA A 70 -5.80 -1.39 10.35
CA ALA A 70 -5.26 -2.40 9.45
C ALA A 70 -4.05 -3.12 10.08
N GLY A 71 -3.13 -2.38 10.70
CA GLY A 71 -1.96 -2.94 11.39
C GLY A 71 -2.32 -3.82 12.59
N GLU A 72 -3.32 -3.42 13.38
CA GLU A 72 -3.81 -4.22 14.51
C GLU A 72 -4.48 -5.53 14.06
N ILE A 73 -5.34 -5.47 13.05
CA ILE A 73 -5.98 -6.63 12.42
C ILE A 73 -4.95 -7.65 11.97
N LEU A 74 -3.81 -7.18 11.47
CA LEU A 74 -2.76 -8.07 11.01
C LEU A 74 -1.90 -8.64 12.10
N ASN A 75 -1.68 -7.92 13.18
CA ASN A 75 -1.08 -8.52 14.37
C ASN A 75 -1.97 -9.64 14.92
N LEU A 76 -3.30 -9.47 14.89
CA LEU A 76 -4.26 -10.50 15.29
C LEU A 76 -4.22 -11.69 14.33
N ILE A 77 -4.25 -11.44 13.02
CA ILE A 77 -4.02 -12.47 12.00
C ILE A 77 -2.70 -13.18 12.25
N ASN A 78 -1.61 -12.45 12.56
CA ASN A 78 -0.24 -12.97 12.72
C ASN A 78 -0.01 -13.77 14.01
N SER A 79 -0.78 -13.47 15.04
CA SER A 79 -0.71 -14.16 16.33
C SER A 79 -1.71 -15.29 16.46
N SER A 80 -2.77 -15.31 15.62
CA SER A 80 -3.78 -16.37 15.66
C SER A 80 -3.21 -17.72 15.22
N PRO A 81 -3.48 -18.81 15.98
CA PRO A 81 -3.19 -20.18 15.56
C PRO A 81 -4.21 -20.72 14.55
N GLU A 82 -5.35 -20.03 14.38
CA GLU A 82 -6.46 -20.47 13.54
C GLU A 82 -6.23 -20.11 12.06
N SER A 83 -6.71 -20.96 11.15
CA SER A 83 -6.67 -20.71 9.69
C SER A 83 -7.63 -19.60 9.23
N GLU A 84 -8.54 -19.22 10.11
CA GLU A 84 -9.56 -18.20 9.90
C GLU A 84 -9.61 -17.27 11.12
N VAL A 85 -9.70 -15.96 10.87
CA VAL A 85 -9.86 -14.96 11.92
C VAL A 85 -11.13 -14.18 11.63
N VAL A 86 -12.09 -14.25 12.56
CA VAL A 86 -13.33 -13.49 12.53
C VAL A 86 -13.20 -12.33 13.51
N LEU A 87 -13.30 -11.10 12.99
CA LEU A 87 -13.27 -9.89 13.78
C LEU A 87 -14.62 -9.18 13.66
N ASN A 88 -15.21 -8.80 14.80
CA ASN A 88 -16.45 -8.04 14.83
C ASN A 88 -16.11 -6.57 15.05
N PHE A 89 -16.66 -5.70 14.22
CA PHE A 89 -16.44 -4.25 14.27
C PHE A 89 -17.78 -3.52 14.20
N ASP A 90 -17.82 -2.33 14.78
CA ASP A 90 -18.93 -1.41 14.61
C ASP A 90 -18.53 -0.34 13.58
N TRP A 91 -18.58 -0.70 12.29
CA TRP A 91 -18.17 0.15 11.18
C TRP A 91 -19.30 0.36 10.19
N THR A 92 -19.39 1.57 9.65
CA THR A 92 -20.18 1.83 8.45
C THR A 92 -19.62 1.05 7.25
N TYR A 93 -20.43 0.89 6.21
CA TYR A 93 -19.98 0.23 4.97
C TYR A 93 -18.77 0.94 4.33
N ASP A 94 -18.72 2.28 4.36
CA ASP A 94 -17.62 3.05 3.78
C ASP A 94 -16.31 2.90 4.56
N GLU A 95 -16.39 2.86 5.90
CA GLU A 95 -15.24 2.58 6.77
C GLU A 95 -14.71 1.15 6.53
N TYR A 96 -15.63 0.18 6.43
CA TYR A 96 -15.28 -1.20 6.06
C TYR A 96 -14.52 -1.25 4.73
N GLN A 97 -15.08 -0.66 3.66
CA GLN A 97 -14.44 -0.67 2.33
C GLN A 97 -13.05 -0.02 2.38
N THR A 98 -12.92 1.06 3.15
CA THR A 98 -11.66 1.77 3.33
C THR A 98 -10.60 0.88 4.00
N VAL A 99 -10.95 0.21 5.11
CA VAL A 99 -10.02 -0.68 5.82
C VAL A 99 -9.66 -1.89 4.97
N ILE A 100 -10.62 -2.50 4.27
CA ILE A 100 -10.32 -3.65 3.38
C ILE A 100 -9.34 -3.24 2.30
N LYS A 101 -9.57 -2.10 1.65
CA LYS A 101 -8.68 -1.59 0.60
C LYS A 101 -7.28 -1.28 1.15
N ALA A 102 -7.17 -0.79 2.38
CA ALA A 102 -5.88 -0.59 3.05
C ALA A 102 -5.17 -1.91 3.35
N ILE A 103 -5.90 -2.92 3.84
CA ILE A 103 -5.38 -4.26 4.11
C ILE A 103 -4.88 -4.91 2.82
N GLU A 104 -5.69 -4.89 1.76
CA GLU A 104 -5.36 -5.46 0.45
C GLU A 104 -4.10 -4.80 -0.13
N ASN A 105 -4.06 -3.47 -0.17
CA ASN A 105 -2.92 -2.75 -0.77
C ASN A 105 -1.63 -2.84 0.04
N THR A 106 -1.72 -3.01 1.36
CA THR A 106 -0.53 -3.00 2.22
C THR A 106 0.00 -4.41 2.47
N TYR A 107 -0.86 -5.43 2.50
CA TYR A 107 -0.46 -6.74 3.05
C TYR A 107 -0.81 -7.94 2.17
N PHE A 108 -1.63 -7.73 1.14
CA PHE A 108 -2.03 -8.78 0.21
C PHE A 108 -1.85 -8.39 -1.26
N LYS A 109 -1.14 -7.28 -1.52
CA LYS A 109 -0.94 -6.67 -2.84
C LYS A 109 -0.47 -7.68 -3.90
N TYR A 110 0.37 -8.64 -3.51
CA TYR A 110 1.01 -9.60 -4.42
C TYR A 110 0.55 -11.06 -4.24
N ALA A 111 -0.29 -11.35 -3.23
CA ALA A 111 -0.60 -12.73 -2.84
C ALA A 111 -2.10 -13.07 -2.84
N GLY A 112 -2.94 -12.24 -3.46
CA GLY A 112 -4.33 -12.55 -3.78
C GLY A 112 -5.35 -12.01 -2.78
N THR A 113 -6.61 -12.39 -3.00
CA THR A 113 -7.78 -11.74 -2.40
C THR A 113 -7.93 -12.07 -0.92
N VAL A 114 -8.22 -11.02 -0.14
CA VAL A 114 -8.73 -11.12 1.21
C VAL A 114 -10.22 -11.49 1.06
N ASN A 115 -10.61 -12.74 1.35
CA ASN A 115 -12.04 -13.04 1.40
C ASN A 115 -12.63 -12.29 2.59
N THR A 116 -13.42 -11.27 2.29
CA THR A 116 -14.12 -10.47 3.27
C THR A 116 -15.61 -10.69 3.10
N SER A 117 -16.31 -10.94 4.20
CA SER A 117 -17.77 -10.96 4.21
C SER A 117 -18.25 -9.81 5.08
N TYR A 118 -19.31 -9.15 4.62
CA TYR A 118 -20.03 -8.10 5.35
C TYR A 118 -21.44 -8.63 5.61
N SER A 119 -21.84 -8.71 6.88
CA SER A 119 -23.21 -9.09 7.26
C SER A 119 -23.73 -8.13 8.32
N ALA A 120 -24.95 -7.64 8.13
CA ALA A 120 -25.67 -6.84 9.10
C ALA A 120 -26.62 -7.75 9.88
N PHE A 121 -26.47 -7.79 11.20
CA PHE A 121 -27.47 -8.38 12.09
C PHE A 121 -28.31 -7.28 12.73
N ASP A 122 -29.53 -7.64 13.14
CA ASP A 122 -30.59 -6.81 13.71
C ASP A 122 -30.03 -5.81 14.77
N GLY A 123 -29.65 -4.60 14.32
CA GLY A 123 -29.26 -3.45 15.15
C GLY A 123 -27.78 -3.25 15.53
N GLU A 124 -26.85 -3.21 14.54
CA GLU A 124 -25.48 -2.61 14.66
C GLU A 124 -24.32 -3.54 15.08
N GLU A 125 -24.30 -4.81 14.64
CA GLU A 125 -23.05 -5.59 14.72
C GLU A 125 -22.58 -6.00 13.31
N TYR A 126 -21.46 -5.44 12.88
CA TYR A 126 -20.83 -5.76 11.60
C TYR A 126 -19.68 -6.75 11.81
N ARG A 127 -19.50 -7.67 10.87
CA ARG A 127 -18.45 -8.70 10.95
C ARG A 127 -17.53 -8.56 9.76
N LEU A 128 -16.24 -8.61 10.02
CA LEU A 128 -15.17 -8.82 9.05
C LEU A 128 -14.60 -10.21 9.28
N GLN A 129 -14.98 -11.14 8.42
CA GLN A 129 -14.34 -12.45 8.33
C GLN A 129 -13.17 -12.38 7.35
N ILE A 130 -12.02 -12.94 7.71
CA ILE A 130 -10.87 -13.01 6.79
C ILE A 130 -10.33 -14.45 6.69
N THR A 131 -10.37 -15.02 5.48
CA THR A 131 -10.00 -16.43 5.22
C THR A 131 -9.29 -16.65 3.87
N PRO A 132 -8.15 -17.37 3.77
CA PRO A 132 -7.12 -17.63 4.75
C PRO A 132 -5.96 -16.61 4.64
N THR A 133 -5.39 -16.22 5.78
CA THR A 133 -4.59 -14.98 5.88
C THR A 133 -3.10 -15.16 6.11
N ARG A 134 -2.65 -16.26 6.75
CA ARG A 134 -1.22 -16.41 7.09
C ARG A 134 -0.35 -16.71 5.88
N GLU A 135 -0.73 -17.69 5.06
CA GLU A 135 0.07 -18.12 3.91
C GLU A 135 0.18 -16.98 2.90
N ASN A 136 -0.94 -16.36 2.53
CA ASN A 136 -0.94 -15.22 1.61
C ASN A 136 -0.18 -14.03 2.20
N PHE A 137 -0.28 -13.76 3.50
CA PHE A 137 0.52 -12.72 4.15
C PHE A 137 2.02 -13.02 4.06
N ASN A 138 2.44 -14.25 4.39
CA ASN A 138 3.84 -14.66 4.29
C ASN A 138 4.34 -14.59 2.85
N LYS A 139 3.54 -15.04 1.89
CA LYS A 139 3.82 -14.96 0.46
C LYS A 139 3.93 -13.51 -0.01
N ASN A 140 3.08 -12.60 0.48
CA ASN A 140 3.17 -11.17 0.17
C ASN A 140 4.48 -10.57 0.72
N LYS A 141 4.83 -10.89 1.96
CA LYS A 141 6.09 -10.44 2.57
C LYS A 141 7.32 -10.99 1.84
N GLU A 142 7.26 -12.24 1.40
CA GLU A 142 8.29 -12.82 0.55
C GLU A 142 8.41 -12.07 -0.78
N MET A 143 7.27 -11.78 -1.44
CA MET A 143 7.24 -10.97 -2.66
C MET A 143 7.82 -9.58 -2.48
N GLU A 144 7.49 -8.88 -1.39
CA GLU A 144 8.07 -7.57 -1.07
C GLU A 144 9.60 -7.64 -0.98
N ASN A 145 10.13 -8.68 -0.33
CA ASN A 145 11.58 -8.88 -0.24
C ASN A 145 12.20 -9.21 -1.61
N LEU A 146 11.54 -10.05 -2.41
CA LEU A 146 12.00 -10.39 -3.77
C LEU A 146 12.06 -9.14 -4.65
N ILE A 147 11.00 -8.31 -4.64
CA ILE A 147 10.93 -7.06 -5.39
C ILE A 147 12.00 -6.08 -4.89
N ALA A 148 12.13 -5.91 -3.58
CA ALA A 148 13.14 -5.03 -3.00
C ALA A 148 14.56 -5.46 -3.39
N ASN A 149 14.86 -6.76 -3.32
CA ASN A 149 16.16 -7.29 -3.72
C ASN A 149 16.43 -7.10 -5.21
N ALA A 150 15.42 -7.36 -6.05
CA ALA A 150 15.50 -7.13 -7.49
C ALA A 150 15.82 -5.67 -7.80
N VAL A 151 15.05 -4.72 -7.25
CA VAL A 151 15.25 -3.29 -7.46
C VAL A 151 16.62 -2.85 -6.94
N ASN A 152 16.99 -3.21 -5.70
CA ASN A 152 18.26 -2.80 -5.10
C ASN A 152 19.48 -3.39 -5.82
N SER A 153 19.30 -4.42 -6.65
CA SER A 153 20.37 -4.99 -7.47
C SER A 153 20.64 -4.22 -8.77
N CYS A 154 19.68 -3.43 -9.25
CA CYS A 154 19.76 -2.82 -10.59
C CYS A 154 19.45 -1.31 -10.62
N VAL A 155 18.64 -0.78 -9.71
CA VAL A 155 18.30 0.64 -9.61
C VAL A 155 19.02 1.28 -8.42
N TYR A 156 19.54 2.50 -8.60
CA TYR A 156 20.24 3.24 -7.56
C TYR A 156 19.70 4.67 -7.39
N GLN A 157 19.99 5.25 -6.23
CA GLN A 157 19.62 6.62 -5.88
C GLN A 157 20.17 7.63 -6.88
N GLY A 158 19.28 8.42 -7.50
CA GLY A 158 19.64 9.46 -8.48
C GLY A 158 19.63 8.99 -9.93
N MET A 159 19.30 7.73 -10.20
CA MET A 159 18.95 7.27 -11.55
C MET A 159 17.73 8.03 -12.07
N SER A 160 17.72 8.40 -13.36
CA SER A 160 16.55 9.06 -13.97
C SER A 160 15.38 8.08 -14.06
N GLU A 161 14.14 8.58 -14.04
CA GLU A 161 12.94 7.73 -14.21
C GLU A 161 13.03 6.89 -15.50
N ARG A 162 13.52 7.50 -16.58
CA ARG A 162 13.71 6.83 -17.87
C ARG A 162 14.72 5.69 -17.78
N ASP A 163 15.88 5.93 -17.18
CA ASP A 163 16.92 4.90 -17.05
C ASP A 163 16.50 3.81 -16.07
N ALA A 164 15.73 4.16 -15.03
CA ALA A 164 15.15 3.20 -14.09
C ALA A 164 14.18 2.25 -14.80
N VAL A 165 13.27 2.76 -15.64
CA VAL A 165 12.35 1.89 -16.37
C VAL A 165 13.08 1.00 -17.38
N ILE A 166 14.08 1.51 -18.11
CA ILE A 166 14.91 0.68 -19.02
C ILE A 166 15.59 -0.44 -18.22
N THR A 167 16.16 -0.09 -17.07
CA THR A 167 16.89 -1.05 -16.23
C THR A 167 15.96 -2.11 -15.65
N ILE A 168 14.77 -1.72 -15.19
CA ILE A 168 13.73 -2.63 -14.72
C ILE A 168 13.29 -3.57 -15.84
N ASN A 169 12.95 -3.05 -17.03
CA ASN A 169 12.58 -3.86 -18.18
C ASN A 169 13.65 -4.90 -18.50
N ASN A 170 14.90 -4.47 -18.65
CA ASN A 170 16.01 -5.38 -18.97
C ASN A 170 16.25 -6.41 -17.86
N TYR A 171 16.10 -6.02 -16.59
CA TYR A 171 16.19 -6.95 -15.47
C TYR A 171 15.12 -8.04 -15.57
N ILE A 172 13.87 -7.66 -15.88
CA ILE A 172 12.76 -8.60 -16.02
C ILE A 172 12.94 -9.52 -17.24
N CYS A 173 13.39 -9.01 -18.38
CA CYS A 173 13.74 -9.86 -19.54
C CYS A 173 14.82 -10.89 -19.18
N ASN A 174 15.83 -10.51 -18.39
CA ASN A 174 16.86 -11.46 -17.95
C ASN A 174 16.38 -12.45 -16.87
N LEU A 175 15.38 -12.07 -16.08
CA LEU A 175 14.83 -12.88 -15.00
C LEU A 175 13.89 -13.97 -15.53
N ILE A 176 13.03 -13.62 -16.48
CA ILE A 176 11.91 -14.46 -16.90
C ILE A 176 12.25 -15.19 -18.20
N THR A 177 12.03 -16.49 -18.21
CA THR A 177 11.89 -17.28 -19.44
C THR A 177 10.41 -17.47 -19.73
N TYR A 178 9.98 -17.13 -20.95
CA TYR A 178 8.58 -17.26 -21.36
C TYR A 178 8.07 -18.70 -21.25
N ASP A 179 7.00 -18.92 -20.47
CA ASP A 179 6.35 -20.22 -20.26
C ASP A 179 4.86 -20.01 -19.93
N GLU A 180 3.98 -20.41 -20.85
CA GLU A 180 2.51 -20.30 -20.72
C GLU A 180 1.93 -21.01 -19.50
N SER A 181 2.68 -21.96 -18.92
CA SER A 181 2.25 -22.71 -17.74
C SER A 181 2.27 -21.88 -16.45
N TYR A 182 2.91 -20.70 -16.47
CA TYR A 182 3.09 -19.83 -15.31
C TYR A 182 2.50 -18.45 -15.59
N GLY A 183 1.41 -18.11 -14.90
CA GLY A 183 0.66 -16.87 -15.13
C GLY A 183 0.82 -15.81 -14.04
N ASP A 184 1.55 -16.10 -12.97
CA ASP A 184 1.61 -15.26 -11.76
C ASP A 184 2.98 -14.62 -11.55
N THR A 185 3.00 -13.49 -10.82
CA THR A 185 4.21 -12.72 -10.51
C THR A 185 5.15 -13.47 -9.56
N TYR A 186 4.61 -14.36 -8.72
CA TYR A 186 5.41 -15.10 -7.74
C TYR A 186 6.31 -16.13 -8.43
N SER A 187 5.77 -16.91 -9.37
CA SER A 187 6.56 -17.83 -10.20
C SER A 187 7.65 -17.11 -10.98
N ALA A 188 7.41 -15.88 -11.45
CA ALA A 188 8.42 -15.09 -12.16
C ALA A 188 9.62 -14.77 -11.27
N PHE A 189 9.42 -14.28 -10.04
CA PHE A 189 10.53 -13.94 -9.14
C PHE A 189 11.20 -15.17 -8.49
N THR A 190 10.48 -16.28 -8.31
CA THR A 190 11.01 -17.45 -7.60
C THR A 190 11.57 -18.54 -8.51
N ILE A 191 10.99 -18.73 -9.69
CA ILE A 191 11.35 -19.81 -10.64
C ILE A 191 11.94 -19.23 -11.94
N GLY A 192 11.76 -17.92 -12.20
CA GLY A 192 12.22 -17.29 -13.44
C GLY A 192 11.37 -17.70 -14.65
N ARG A 193 10.08 -17.97 -14.44
CA ARG A 193 9.15 -18.37 -15.51
C ARG A 193 7.85 -17.60 -15.43
N GLY A 194 7.31 -17.26 -16.60
CA GLY A 194 6.07 -16.50 -16.69
C GLY A 194 5.64 -16.26 -18.13
N ARG A 195 4.43 -15.76 -18.31
CA ARG A 195 3.89 -15.29 -19.60
C ARG A 195 3.74 -13.77 -19.61
N CYS A 196 3.16 -13.19 -20.67
CA CYS A 196 2.98 -11.74 -20.81
C CYS A 196 2.46 -11.02 -19.55
N SER A 197 1.45 -11.58 -18.86
CA SER A 197 0.92 -11.05 -17.60
C SER A 197 1.93 -11.03 -16.45
N SER A 198 2.86 -12.00 -16.40
CA SER A 198 3.91 -12.02 -15.39
C SER A 198 4.94 -10.91 -15.65
N TYR A 199 5.32 -10.68 -16.92
CA TYR A 199 6.23 -9.57 -17.27
C TYR A 199 5.61 -8.22 -16.88
N SER A 200 4.34 -7.97 -17.26
CA SER A 200 3.66 -6.70 -16.96
C SER A 200 3.55 -6.44 -15.46
N ALA A 201 3.20 -7.48 -14.69
CA ALA A 201 3.05 -7.39 -13.25
C ALA A 201 4.38 -7.13 -12.54
N CYS A 202 5.46 -7.81 -12.96
CA CYS A 202 6.80 -7.60 -12.41
C CYS A 202 7.31 -6.18 -12.69
N VAL A 203 7.13 -5.66 -13.91
CA VAL A 203 7.49 -4.28 -14.26
C VAL A 203 6.73 -3.30 -13.38
N LYS A 204 5.41 -3.48 -13.22
CA LYS A 204 4.60 -2.64 -12.34
C LYS A 204 5.09 -2.69 -10.89
N ALA A 205 5.33 -3.89 -10.35
CA ALA A 205 5.77 -4.06 -8.98
C ALA A 205 7.11 -3.33 -8.70
N MET A 206 8.07 -3.44 -9.61
CA MET A 206 9.37 -2.76 -9.48
C MET A 206 9.25 -1.24 -9.68
N CYS A 207 8.42 -0.78 -10.63
CA CYS A 207 8.17 0.66 -10.85
C CYS A 207 7.50 1.30 -9.62
N ASP A 208 6.46 0.66 -9.10
CA ASP A 208 5.76 1.10 -7.89
C ASP A 208 6.74 1.20 -6.70
N TYR A 209 7.67 0.24 -6.57
CA TYR A 209 8.68 0.24 -5.51
C TYR A 209 9.63 1.44 -5.59
N VAL A 210 9.94 1.95 -6.79
CA VAL A 210 10.80 3.15 -6.97
C VAL A 210 9.99 4.44 -7.13
N GLY A 211 8.67 4.38 -6.95
CA GLY A 211 7.78 5.54 -7.03
C GLY A 211 7.45 6.02 -8.43
N ILE A 212 7.65 5.19 -9.45
CA ILE A 212 7.28 5.48 -10.85
C ILE A 212 5.86 4.98 -11.08
N GLU A 213 4.94 5.89 -11.41
CA GLU A 213 3.55 5.50 -11.71
C GLU A 213 3.52 4.54 -12.91
N CYS A 214 3.00 3.33 -12.69
CA CYS A 214 2.91 2.28 -13.69
C CYS A 214 1.52 1.62 -13.68
N ARG A 215 0.98 1.37 -14.86
CA ARG A 215 -0.30 0.69 -15.10
C ARG A 215 -0.06 -0.56 -15.91
N GLU A 216 -0.75 -1.63 -15.55
CA GLU A 216 -0.88 -2.80 -16.41
C GLU A 216 -2.01 -2.58 -17.39
N ILE A 217 -1.82 -3.04 -18.62
CA ILE A 217 -2.78 -2.97 -19.71
C ILE A 217 -2.97 -4.39 -20.23
N GLU A 218 -4.22 -4.81 -20.35
CA GLU A 218 -4.61 -6.04 -21.02
C GLU A 218 -5.30 -5.69 -22.34
N GLY A 219 -5.05 -6.49 -23.36
CA GLY A 219 -5.64 -6.29 -24.68
C GLY A 219 -5.24 -7.42 -25.63
N GLN A 220 -4.98 -7.07 -26.89
CA GLN A 220 -4.49 -8.01 -27.88
C GLN A 220 -3.28 -7.45 -28.62
N ALA A 221 -2.38 -8.34 -29.03
CA ALA A 221 -1.23 -7.99 -29.84
C ALA A 221 -1.08 -8.94 -31.03
N ASN A 222 -0.63 -8.42 -32.17
CA ASN A 222 -0.49 -9.16 -33.42
C ASN A 222 0.96 -9.62 -33.60
N GLY A 223 1.22 -10.86 -33.18
CA GLY A 223 2.52 -11.51 -33.29
C GLY A 223 2.62 -12.42 -34.53
N SER A 224 3.55 -13.38 -34.46
CA SER A 224 3.75 -14.38 -35.53
C SER A 224 2.56 -15.30 -35.74
N SER A 225 1.76 -15.52 -34.69
CA SER A 225 0.55 -16.37 -34.71
C SER A 225 -0.74 -15.60 -35.01
N GLY A 226 -0.65 -14.28 -35.28
CA GLY A 226 -1.82 -13.41 -35.41
C GLY A 226 -2.15 -12.66 -34.12
N TRP A 227 -3.40 -12.21 -34.00
CA TRP A 227 -3.89 -11.51 -32.81
C TRP A 227 -4.15 -12.47 -31.65
N GLU A 228 -3.47 -12.26 -30.54
CA GLU A 228 -3.59 -13.05 -29.32
C GLU A 228 -3.79 -12.13 -28.10
N LEU A 229 -4.36 -12.66 -27.02
CA LEU A 229 -4.45 -11.94 -25.75
C LEU A 229 -3.06 -11.61 -25.25
N HIS A 230 -2.85 -10.36 -24.85
CA HIS A 230 -1.54 -9.87 -24.44
C HIS A 230 -1.64 -8.87 -23.29
N ALA A 231 -0.53 -8.70 -22.56
CA ALA A 231 -0.42 -7.79 -21.45
C ALA A 231 0.90 -7.02 -21.49
N TRP A 232 0.83 -5.72 -21.22
CA TRP A 232 1.97 -4.79 -21.23
C TRP A 232 1.74 -3.65 -20.21
N ASN A 233 2.56 -2.61 -20.24
CA ASN A 233 2.46 -1.49 -19.30
C ASN A 233 2.34 -0.11 -19.96
N GLN A 234 1.80 0.83 -19.19
CA GLN A 234 2.11 2.25 -19.33
C GLN A 234 2.87 2.74 -18.11
N VAL A 235 3.95 3.49 -18.35
CA VAL A 235 4.76 4.15 -17.31
C VAL A 235 4.68 5.66 -17.48
N LYS A 236 4.69 6.40 -16.37
CA LYS A 236 4.71 7.86 -16.39
C LYS A 236 6.13 8.36 -16.14
N ILE A 237 6.68 9.10 -17.10
CA ILE A 237 8.03 9.66 -17.06
C ILE A 237 7.92 11.15 -17.32
N GLY A 238 8.44 11.98 -16.41
CA GLY A 238 8.38 13.44 -16.54
C GLY A 238 6.96 13.99 -16.67
N GLY A 239 5.97 13.30 -16.09
CA GLY A 239 4.55 13.67 -16.15
C GLY A 239 3.78 13.19 -17.40
N ALA A 240 4.45 12.58 -18.37
CA ALA A 240 3.82 12.03 -19.57
C ALA A 240 3.76 10.50 -19.53
N TRP A 241 2.69 9.90 -20.07
CA TRP A 241 2.50 8.46 -20.13
C TRP A 241 3.13 7.87 -21.40
N TYR A 242 3.82 6.73 -21.26
CA TYR A 242 4.44 5.98 -22.34
C TYR A 242 4.12 4.50 -22.21
N TYR A 243 3.80 3.85 -23.32
CA TYR A 243 3.68 2.40 -23.42
C TYR A 243 5.06 1.74 -23.38
N THR A 244 5.15 0.61 -22.69
CA THR A 244 6.32 -0.27 -22.66
C THR A 244 5.86 -1.72 -22.57
N ASP A 245 6.54 -2.63 -23.26
CA ASP A 245 6.22 -4.06 -23.27
C ASP A 245 7.48 -4.90 -23.03
N ALA A 246 7.70 -5.29 -21.78
CA ALA A 246 8.84 -6.11 -21.40
C ALA A 246 8.79 -7.52 -21.99
N CYS A 247 7.59 -8.07 -22.24
CA CYS A 247 7.44 -9.40 -22.80
C CYS A 247 7.95 -9.45 -24.24
N TRP A 248 7.62 -8.46 -25.05
CA TRP A 248 8.13 -8.38 -26.41
C TRP A 248 9.55 -7.84 -26.48
N ASN A 249 9.95 -6.94 -25.58
CA ASN A 249 11.32 -6.45 -25.50
C ASN A 249 12.34 -7.56 -25.22
N ASP A 250 11.93 -8.65 -24.58
CA ASP A 250 12.77 -9.83 -24.28
C ASP A 250 13.44 -10.43 -25.53
N SER A 251 12.81 -10.28 -26.70
CA SER A 251 13.34 -10.80 -27.98
C SER A 251 13.56 -9.74 -29.06
N THR A 252 13.26 -8.46 -28.78
CA THR A 252 13.25 -7.39 -29.80
C THR A 252 14.22 -6.25 -29.51
N ASN A 253 15.15 -6.43 -28.56
CA ASN A 253 16.16 -5.43 -28.22
C ASN A 253 15.55 -4.05 -27.91
N ASN A 254 14.50 -4.05 -27.09
CA ASN A 254 13.77 -2.86 -26.64
C ASN A 254 13.05 -2.05 -27.73
N GLU A 255 12.56 -2.70 -28.80
CA GLU A 255 11.72 -2.05 -29.83
C GLU A 255 10.41 -1.48 -29.25
N TYR A 256 9.85 -2.15 -28.25
CA TYR A 256 8.62 -1.78 -27.56
C TYR A 256 8.90 -1.00 -26.27
N MET A 257 9.88 -0.11 -26.32
CA MET A 257 10.29 0.75 -25.20
C MET A 257 9.87 2.21 -25.47
N PHE A 258 8.98 2.73 -24.62
CA PHE A 258 8.52 4.12 -24.60
C PHE A 258 7.85 4.62 -25.89
N SER A 259 6.58 4.26 -26.09
CA SER A 259 5.75 4.88 -27.13
C SER A 259 4.68 5.80 -26.54
N SER A 260 4.51 7.01 -27.07
CA SER A 260 3.43 7.93 -26.63
C SER A 260 2.05 7.55 -27.19
N THR A 261 2.02 6.71 -28.22
CA THR A 261 0.82 6.12 -28.82
C THR A 261 0.95 4.61 -28.86
N LEU A 262 -0.15 3.88 -28.78
CA LEU A 262 -0.10 2.42 -28.87
C LEU A 262 0.47 1.99 -30.24
N TRP A 263 1.28 0.93 -30.27
CA TRP A 263 1.85 0.41 -31.53
C TRP A 263 0.75 -0.15 -32.44
N SER A 264 0.95 -0.12 -33.75
CA SER A 264 -0.05 -0.55 -34.73
C SER A 264 -0.42 -2.05 -34.65
N ASN A 265 0.43 -2.84 -34.00
CA ASN A 265 0.21 -4.26 -33.74
C ASN A 265 -0.30 -4.54 -32.31
N HIS A 266 -0.84 -3.54 -31.63
CA HIS A 266 -1.48 -3.66 -30.32
C HIS A 266 -2.87 -3.00 -30.33
N GLN A 267 -3.81 -3.53 -29.57
CA GLN A 267 -5.17 -2.98 -29.40
C GLN A 267 -5.75 -3.27 -28.01
N ILE A 268 -6.62 -2.39 -27.52
CA ILE A 268 -7.33 -2.48 -26.24
C ILE A 268 -8.83 -2.50 -26.52
#